data_AF-A0A957DQQ0-F1
#
_entry.id   AF-A0A957DQQ0-F1
#
_cell.length_a   1.000
_cell.length_b   1.000
_cell.length_c   1.000
_cell.angle_alpha   90.00
_cell.angle_beta   90.00
_cell.angle_gamma   90.00
#
_symmetry.space_group_name_H-M   'P 1'
#
loop_
_entity.id
_entity.type
_entity.pdbx_description
1 polymer ?
#
loop_
_entity_poly.entity_id
_entity_poly.type
_entity_poly.pdbx_seq_one_letter_code
_entity_poly.pdbx_strand_id
1 'polypeptide(L)'
;MKRSPYFFMRLQAEKRLQTYSFTSLGLLAASVLFALYALRPPVDNTPLVAVLTNAKPVTDEVAALAEPNSAGVEFVAETAVTTSQIVTTSNDPLFLSDADALRQAALTLPEEYDRFTPKVELNDNTELGTISFSTKINDDYQAIDPTNIFAVGSYTVYATFSYDGMADGMSWAWVWRHDGEVVDGGNEHWAYGEDGPGYIYLNPDDGFRAGEYTLEVWVNGEMLTRSNMRMTGAALSSGN
;
A
#
# COMPACT_ATOMS: atom_id res chain seq x y z
N MET A 1 2.92 -20.85 -19.01
CA MET A 1 2.15 -19.77 -18.35
C MET A 1 2.05 -20.11 -16.87
N LYS A 2 2.94 -19.59 -16.04
CA LYS A 2 2.80 -19.60 -14.59
C LYS A 2 2.59 -18.15 -14.19
N ARG A 3 1.32 -17.77 -14.18
CA ARG A 3 0.85 -16.51 -13.61
C ARG A 3 0.41 -16.86 -12.21
N SER A 4 0.98 -16.21 -11.21
CA SER A 4 0.39 -16.30 -9.89
C SER A 4 0.65 -15.05 -9.09
N PRO A 5 -0.38 -14.23 -8.96
CA PRO A 5 -0.74 -13.68 -7.67
C PRO A 5 -2.03 -14.37 -7.23
N TYR A 6 -1.91 -15.59 -6.67
CA TYR A 6 -3.04 -16.37 -6.16
C TYR A 6 -3.67 -15.77 -4.89
N PHE A 7 -3.21 -14.60 -4.45
CA PHE A 7 -3.58 -13.99 -3.18
C PHE A 7 -4.74 -12.98 -3.26
N PHE A 8 -4.88 -12.21 -4.35
CA PHE A 8 -5.76 -11.04 -4.31
C PHE A 8 -7.25 -11.33 -4.51
N MET A 9 -7.61 -12.56 -4.86
CA MET A 9 -9.02 -12.96 -5.02
C MET A 9 -9.74 -13.18 -3.68
N ARG A 10 -9.02 -13.44 -2.59
CA ARG A 10 -9.62 -13.70 -1.27
C ARG A 10 -9.94 -12.40 -0.51
N LEU A 11 -9.06 -11.39 -0.57
CA LEU A 11 -9.29 -10.07 0.05
C LEU A 11 -10.49 -9.34 -0.57
N GLN A 12 -10.73 -9.50 -1.88
CA GLN A 12 -11.91 -8.92 -2.54
C GLN A 12 -13.22 -9.60 -2.13
N ALA A 13 -13.18 -10.88 -1.73
CA ALA A 13 -14.37 -11.60 -1.29
C ALA A 13 -14.84 -11.11 0.08
N GLU A 14 -13.93 -10.80 1.01
CA GLU A 14 -14.29 -10.41 2.38
C GLU A 14 -14.86 -8.99 2.47
N LYS A 15 -14.26 -8.00 1.79
CA LYS A 15 -14.81 -6.63 1.76
C LYS A 15 -16.17 -6.55 1.05
N ARG A 16 -16.39 -7.36 0.00
CA ARG A 16 -17.69 -7.41 -0.69
C ARG A 16 -18.78 -8.12 0.13
N LEU A 17 -18.41 -9.08 0.99
CA LEU A 17 -19.40 -9.82 1.79
C LEU A 17 -20.09 -8.94 2.85
N GLN A 18 -19.37 -7.98 3.43
CA GLN A 18 -19.96 -7.03 4.37
C GLN A 18 -20.93 -6.06 3.69
N THR A 19 -20.67 -5.67 2.45
CA THR A 19 -21.54 -4.69 1.75
C THR A 19 -22.92 -5.27 1.46
N TYR A 20 -23.01 -6.55 1.06
CA TYR A 20 -24.29 -7.19 0.79
C TYR A 20 -25.14 -7.46 2.04
N SER A 21 -24.52 -7.73 3.20
CA SER A 21 -25.27 -7.93 4.44
C SER A 21 -25.91 -6.64 4.94
N PHE A 22 -25.22 -5.49 4.85
CA PHE A 22 -25.79 -4.19 5.21
C PHE A 22 -26.90 -3.74 4.26
N THR A 23 -26.74 -3.93 2.93
CA THR A 23 -27.81 -3.58 1.97
C THR A 23 -29.05 -4.45 2.17
N SER A 24 -28.89 -5.77 2.37
CA SER A 24 -30.03 -6.65 2.62
C SER A 24 -30.72 -6.34 3.95
N LEU A 25 -29.96 -6.04 5.00
CA LEU A 25 -30.52 -5.68 6.32
C LEU A 25 -31.27 -4.36 6.26
N GLY A 26 -30.74 -3.36 5.51
CA GLY A 26 -31.42 -2.09 5.28
C GLY A 26 -32.74 -2.25 4.51
N LEU A 27 -32.76 -3.08 3.46
CA LEU A 27 -33.98 -3.40 2.71
C LEU A 27 -35.04 -4.10 3.57
N LEU A 28 -34.61 -5.06 4.41
CA LEU A 28 -35.50 -5.73 5.35
C LEU A 28 -36.09 -4.75 6.38
N ALA A 29 -35.25 -3.91 6.98
CA ALA A 29 -35.68 -2.91 7.95
C ALA A 29 -36.67 -1.91 7.33
N ALA A 30 -36.42 -1.44 6.10
CA ALA A 30 -37.32 -0.57 5.36
C ALA A 30 -38.67 -1.24 5.05
N SER A 31 -38.66 -2.52 4.65
CA SER A 31 -39.88 -3.29 4.41
C SER A 31 -40.71 -3.46 5.70
N VAL A 32 -40.06 -3.71 6.84
CA VAL A 32 -40.75 -3.82 8.14
C VAL A 32 -41.32 -2.46 8.58
N LEU A 33 -40.56 -1.37 8.41
CA LEU A 33 -41.03 -0.01 8.68
C LEU A 33 -42.24 0.36 7.82
N PHE A 34 -42.23 -0.01 6.55
CA PHE A 34 -43.35 0.22 5.65
C PHE A 34 -44.61 -0.56 6.06
N ALA A 35 -44.46 -1.84 6.45
CA ALA A 35 -45.57 -2.64 6.97
C ALA A 35 -46.16 -2.05 8.25
N LEU A 36 -45.30 -1.58 9.17
CA LEU A 36 -45.73 -0.89 10.39
C LEU A 36 -46.42 0.45 10.11
N TYR A 37 -46.01 1.16 9.07
CA TYR A 37 -46.66 2.41 8.65
C TYR A 37 -48.06 2.14 8.06
N ALA A 38 -48.17 1.13 7.19
CA ALA A 38 -49.44 0.77 6.54
C ALA A 38 -50.52 0.29 7.54
N LEU A 39 -50.11 -0.25 8.69
CA LEU A 39 -51.02 -0.70 9.75
C LEU A 39 -51.39 0.39 10.77
N ARG A 40 -50.89 1.63 10.65
CA ARG A 40 -51.29 2.68 11.59
C ARG A 40 -52.72 3.15 11.30
N PRO A 41 -53.60 3.22 12.31
CA PRO A 41 -54.92 3.79 12.14
C PRO A 41 -54.79 5.28 11.73
N PRO A 42 -55.71 5.80 10.90
CA PRO A 42 -55.70 7.20 10.51
C PRO A 42 -55.78 8.10 11.74
N VAL A 43 -54.91 9.10 11.81
CA VAL A 43 -54.94 10.12 12.87
C VAL A 43 -56.16 10.99 12.62
N ASP A 44 -57.14 10.92 13.51
CA ASP A 44 -58.30 11.81 13.50
C ASP A 44 -57.82 13.23 13.83
N ASN A 45 -57.78 14.07 12.80
CA ASN A 45 -57.27 15.43 12.83
C ASN A 45 -58.41 16.45 12.86
N THR A 46 -59.57 16.09 13.43
CA THR A 46 -60.68 17.01 13.65
C THR A 46 -60.22 18.22 14.49
N PRO A 47 -60.13 19.43 13.91
CA PRO A 47 -59.68 20.60 14.64
C PRO A 47 -60.81 21.08 15.55
N LEU A 48 -60.67 20.86 16.86
CA LEU A 48 -61.51 21.53 17.85
C LEU A 48 -61.10 23.01 17.90
N VAL A 49 -61.91 23.85 17.27
CA VAL A 49 -61.73 25.31 17.22
C VAL A 49 -61.98 25.88 18.61
N ALA A 50 -60.92 26.08 19.40
CA ALA A 50 -60.97 26.88 20.62
C ALA A 50 -60.67 28.35 20.28
N VAL A 51 -61.62 29.21 20.64
CA VAL A 51 -61.64 30.65 20.35
C VAL A 51 -60.56 31.40 21.16
N LEU A 52 -59.91 32.32 20.45
CA LEU A 52 -58.91 33.33 20.84
C LEU A 52 -59.09 33.98 22.23
N THR A 53 -57.99 34.16 22.98
CA THR A 53 -57.71 35.42 23.72
C THR A 53 -56.20 35.73 23.83
N ASN A 54 -55.93 37.02 23.58
CA ASN A 54 -54.71 37.83 23.66
C ASN A 54 -53.71 37.57 24.80
N ALA A 55 -52.41 37.81 24.52
CA ALA A 55 -51.64 38.95 25.07
C ALA A 55 -50.20 39.03 24.51
N LYS A 56 -49.72 40.27 24.34
CA LYS A 56 -48.46 40.75 23.74
C LYS A 56 -47.42 41.10 24.87
N PRO A 57 -46.30 41.76 24.55
CA PRO A 57 -44.92 41.30 24.27
C PRO A 57 -43.94 41.58 25.43
N VAL A 58 -42.67 41.16 25.34
CA VAL A 58 -41.56 41.90 25.97
C VAL A 58 -40.34 41.90 25.04
N THR A 59 -39.96 43.12 24.67
CA THR A 59 -38.68 43.62 24.15
C THR A 59 -37.54 43.29 25.11
N ASP A 60 -36.33 43.02 24.63
CA ASP A 60 -35.17 43.74 25.15
C ASP A 60 -33.98 43.65 24.20
N GLU A 61 -33.63 44.87 23.79
CA GLU A 61 -32.41 45.33 23.14
C GLU A 61 -31.25 45.22 24.13
N VAL A 62 -30.02 45.00 23.65
CA VAL A 62 -28.76 45.70 24.02
C VAL A 62 -27.57 44.84 23.55
N ALA A 63 -26.80 45.34 22.58
CA ALA A 63 -25.55 46.08 22.79
C ALA A 63 -24.45 45.17 23.37
N ALA A 64 -23.21 45.14 22.90
CA ALA A 64 -22.49 46.01 22.00
C ALA A 64 -21.09 45.37 21.83
N LEU A 65 -20.45 45.66 20.70
CA LEU A 65 -19.04 46.08 20.60
C LEU A 65 -17.96 45.17 21.21
N ALA A 66 -17.10 44.58 20.36
CA ALA A 66 -15.66 44.92 20.29
C ALA A 66 -14.85 43.84 19.54
N GLU A 67 -14.50 44.12 18.29
CA GLU A 67 -13.16 43.82 17.75
C GLU A 67 -12.17 44.83 18.40
N PRO A 68 -10.83 44.58 18.57
CA PRO A 68 -9.93 44.22 17.46
C PRO A 68 -8.62 43.41 17.77
N ASN A 69 -8.07 42.84 16.69
CA ASN A 69 -6.67 42.83 16.20
C ASN A 69 -5.43 42.77 17.12
N SER A 70 -4.44 41.93 16.69
CA SER A 70 -2.98 42.19 16.49
C SER A 70 -2.14 40.94 16.87
N ALA A 71 -1.46 40.28 15.91
CA ALA A 71 -0.02 40.39 15.58
C ALA A 71 0.94 40.14 16.77
N GLY A 72 2.01 39.34 16.71
CA GLY A 72 2.63 38.52 15.67
C GLY A 72 3.93 37.88 16.21
N VAL A 73 4.59 37.13 15.33
CA VAL A 73 6.05 36.84 15.22
C VAL A 73 6.79 36.28 16.45
N GLU A 74 7.33 35.06 16.34
CA GLU A 74 8.80 34.88 16.35
C GLU A 74 9.23 33.50 15.83
N PHE A 75 10.02 33.55 14.75
CA PHE A 75 10.82 32.47 14.23
C PHE A 75 12.16 32.47 14.97
N VAL A 76 12.64 31.31 15.39
CA VAL A 76 14.06 31.11 15.71
C VAL A 76 14.56 29.95 14.86
N ALA A 77 15.33 30.31 13.83
CA ALA A 77 16.17 29.39 13.08
C ALA A 77 17.55 29.37 13.75
N GLU A 78 18.07 28.17 14.05
CA GLU A 78 19.45 27.98 14.44
C GLU A 78 20.13 26.93 13.55
N THR A 79 20.79 27.47 12.54
CA THR A 79 22.13 27.16 12.00
C THR A 79 22.91 25.95 12.56
N ALA A 80 23.33 25.05 11.67
CA ALA A 80 24.72 24.55 11.49
C ALA A 80 24.74 23.46 10.39
N VAL A 81 24.99 23.79 9.13
CA VAL A 81 26.27 23.60 8.39
C VAL A 81 27.02 22.30 8.70
N THR A 82 27.10 21.38 7.73
CA THR A 82 28.34 20.65 7.41
C THR A 82 28.36 20.25 5.94
N THR A 83 29.28 20.89 5.22
CA THR A 83 29.76 20.61 3.87
C THR A 83 30.37 19.22 3.77
N SER A 84 30.12 18.53 2.66
CA SER A 84 31.08 17.57 2.08
C SER A 84 30.91 17.56 0.56
N GLN A 85 31.73 18.39 -0.09
CA GLN A 85 32.06 18.32 -1.50
C GLN A 85 33.09 17.21 -1.70
N ILE A 86 32.80 16.26 -2.60
CA ILE A 86 33.84 15.62 -3.42
C ILE A 86 33.28 15.55 -4.85
N VAL A 87 33.53 16.61 -5.63
CA VAL A 87 33.46 16.55 -7.09
C VAL A 87 34.86 16.20 -7.55
N THR A 88 35.05 14.97 -8.03
CA THR A 88 36.25 14.64 -8.80
C THR A 88 35.89 14.71 -10.27
N THR A 89 36.46 15.69 -10.94
CA THR A 89 36.48 15.87 -12.38
C THR A 89 37.23 14.72 -13.04
N SER A 90 36.63 14.09 -14.06
CA SER A 90 37.34 13.41 -15.15
C SER A 90 36.38 13.29 -16.34
N ASN A 91 36.47 14.26 -17.26
CA ASN A 91 35.91 14.14 -18.59
C ASN A 91 36.88 13.28 -19.42
N ASP A 92 36.59 12.00 -19.51
CA ASP A 92 36.99 11.11 -20.60
C ASP A 92 35.74 10.33 -21.01
N PRO A 93 35.47 10.10 -22.32
CA PRO A 93 34.33 9.30 -22.74
C PRO A 93 34.61 7.84 -22.38
N LEU A 94 34.19 7.46 -21.17
CA LEU A 94 34.21 6.09 -20.68
C LEU A 94 33.29 5.27 -21.59
N PHE A 95 33.88 4.40 -22.40
CA PHE A 95 33.18 3.22 -22.90
C PHE A 95 32.67 2.50 -21.65
N LEU A 96 31.35 2.54 -21.45
CA LEU A 96 30.67 1.84 -20.36
C LEU A 96 31.16 0.40 -20.39
N SER A 97 31.92 0.03 -19.35
CA SER A 97 32.42 -1.33 -19.20
C SER A 97 31.22 -2.28 -19.15
N ASP A 98 31.31 -3.47 -19.73
CA ASP A 98 30.21 -4.44 -19.69
C ASP A 98 29.70 -4.69 -18.26
N ALA A 99 30.57 -4.52 -17.25
CA ALA A 99 30.20 -4.56 -15.84
C ALA A 99 29.29 -3.40 -15.41
N ASP A 100 29.51 -2.17 -15.88
CA ASP A 100 28.62 -1.04 -15.61
C ASP A 100 27.30 -1.18 -16.38
N ALA A 101 27.32 -1.72 -17.59
CA ALA A 101 26.10 -2.04 -18.34
C ALA A 101 25.26 -3.12 -17.63
N LEU A 102 25.89 -4.17 -17.09
CA LEU A 102 25.23 -5.19 -16.28
C LEU A 102 24.70 -4.63 -14.95
N ARG A 103 25.44 -3.73 -14.30
CA ARG A 103 24.99 -3.04 -13.07
C ARG A 103 23.82 -2.09 -13.36
N GLN A 104 23.86 -1.36 -14.48
CA GLN A 104 22.79 -0.47 -14.90
C GLN A 104 21.55 -1.25 -15.32
N ALA A 105 21.70 -2.38 -16.03
CA ALA A 105 20.60 -3.29 -16.38
C ALA A 105 19.95 -3.93 -15.13
N ALA A 106 20.72 -4.14 -14.07
CA ALA A 106 20.22 -4.53 -12.75
C ALA A 106 19.52 -3.37 -12.00
N LEU A 107 19.53 -2.15 -12.54
CA LEU A 107 18.85 -0.96 -12.00
C LEU A 107 17.83 -0.39 -12.99
N THR A 108 17.46 -1.14 -14.02
CA THR A 108 16.37 -0.78 -14.92
C THR A 108 15.32 -1.86 -14.88
N LEU A 109 14.06 -1.46 -14.78
CA LEU A 109 12.92 -2.36 -14.92
C LEU A 109 12.97 -3.02 -16.31
N PRO A 110 13.04 -4.36 -16.39
CA PRO A 110 12.98 -5.05 -17.68
C PRO A 110 11.67 -4.75 -18.42
N GLU A 111 11.72 -4.55 -19.74
CA GLU A 111 10.53 -4.22 -20.56
C GLU A 111 9.40 -5.27 -20.42
N GLU A 112 9.76 -6.52 -20.14
CA GLU A 112 8.77 -7.58 -19.91
C GLU A 112 7.90 -7.37 -18.67
N TYR A 113 8.37 -6.56 -17.71
CA TYR A 113 7.66 -6.17 -16.50
C TYR A 113 7.19 -4.71 -16.54
N ASP A 114 7.37 -4.00 -17.64
CA ASP A 114 6.83 -2.65 -17.87
C ASP A 114 5.70 -2.65 -18.91
N ARG A 115 4.71 -3.53 -18.70
CA ARG A 115 3.58 -3.72 -19.63
C ARG A 115 2.33 -2.93 -19.26
N PHE A 116 2.29 -2.37 -18.05
CA PHE A 116 1.13 -1.66 -17.53
C PHE A 116 1.44 -0.17 -17.43
N THR A 117 0.82 0.61 -18.29
CA THR A 117 0.84 2.06 -18.17
C THR A 117 0.04 2.46 -16.90
N PRO A 118 0.62 3.29 -16.02
CA PRO A 118 -0.09 3.77 -14.84
C PRO A 118 -1.32 4.59 -15.24
N LYS A 119 -2.42 4.42 -14.49
CA LYS A 119 -3.64 5.22 -14.61
C LYS A 119 -3.64 6.42 -13.67
N VAL A 120 -2.81 6.33 -12.62
CA VAL A 120 -2.63 7.31 -11.57
C VAL A 120 -1.13 7.53 -11.44
N GLU A 121 -0.71 8.79 -11.36
CA GLU A 121 0.69 9.18 -11.14
C GLU A 121 1.18 8.71 -9.76
N LEU A 122 2.49 8.68 -9.57
CA LEU A 122 3.08 8.29 -8.28
C LEU A 122 2.77 9.38 -7.25
N ASN A 123 2.35 9.03 -6.05
CA ASN A 123 2.14 10.03 -5.01
C ASN A 123 3.47 10.35 -4.32
N ASP A 124 3.67 11.60 -3.91
CA ASP A 124 4.90 12.03 -3.24
C ASP A 124 5.12 11.34 -1.88
N ASN A 125 4.05 10.82 -1.27
CA ASN A 125 4.08 10.07 -0.01
C ASN A 125 4.07 8.54 -0.22
N THR A 126 4.19 8.04 -1.47
CA THR A 126 4.24 6.61 -1.71
C THR A 126 5.53 6.03 -1.15
N GLU A 127 5.41 5.15 -0.16
CA GLU A 127 6.55 4.51 0.50
C GLU A 127 6.35 2.99 0.58
N LEU A 128 7.43 2.24 0.34
CA LEU A 128 7.49 0.81 0.60
C LEU A 128 8.48 0.53 1.73
N GLY A 129 8.02 -0.27 2.70
CA GLY A 129 8.82 -0.71 3.83
C GLY A 129 9.96 -1.64 3.40
N THR A 130 10.82 -1.94 4.38
CA THR A 130 11.91 -2.91 4.16
C THR A 130 11.34 -4.30 3.91
N ILE A 131 11.84 -4.95 2.86
CA ILE A 131 11.46 -6.31 2.52
C ILE A 131 12.11 -7.28 3.51
N SER A 132 11.28 -8.09 4.16
CA SER A 132 11.69 -9.20 5.01
C SER A 132 11.41 -10.53 4.33
N PHE A 133 12.41 -11.42 4.26
CA PHE A 133 12.24 -12.74 3.66
C PHE A 133 12.00 -13.81 4.72
N SER A 134 11.12 -14.76 4.42
CA SER A 134 10.85 -15.91 5.28
C SER A 134 10.30 -17.10 4.48
N THR A 135 10.31 -18.29 5.08
CA THR A 135 9.64 -19.47 4.51
C THR A 135 8.18 -19.58 4.93
N LYS A 136 7.74 -18.73 5.86
CA LYS A 136 6.40 -18.74 6.47
C LYS A 136 5.94 -17.31 6.79
N ILE A 137 4.64 -17.09 6.70
CA ILE A 137 3.98 -15.85 7.10
C ILE A 137 2.85 -16.17 8.10
N ASN A 138 2.49 -15.21 8.94
CA ASN A 138 1.35 -15.32 9.86
C ASN A 138 0.04 -14.86 9.20
N ASP A 139 -1.06 -14.90 9.96
CA ASP A 139 -2.40 -14.48 9.49
C ASP A 139 -2.47 -12.96 9.18
N ASP A 140 -1.53 -12.18 9.71
CA ASP A 140 -1.37 -10.74 9.45
C ASP A 140 -0.42 -10.44 8.28
N TYR A 141 0.00 -11.47 7.53
CA TYR A 141 0.91 -11.39 6.38
C TYR A 141 2.32 -10.88 6.71
N GLN A 142 2.75 -11.07 7.96
CA GLN A 142 4.10 -10.75 8.42
C GLN A 142 4.99 -12.00 8.37
N ALA A 143 6.27 -11.80 8.07
CA ALA A 143 7.27 -12.84 8.08
C ALA A 143 7.42 -13.50 9.47
N ILE A 144 7.39 -14.83 9.51
CA ILE A 144 7.76 -15.63 10.68
C ILE A 144 9.23 -16.00 10.55
N ASP A 145 10.02 -15.74 11.59
CA ASP A 145 11.47 -15.99 11.64
C ASP A 145 12.21 -15.45 10.41
N PRO A 146 12.17 -14.12 10.16
CA PRO A 146 12.77 -13.54 8.97
C PRO A 146 14.29 -13.75 8.95
N THR A 147 14.81 -14.11 7.79
CA THR A 147 16.25 -14.32 7.56
C THR A 147 16.60 -13.92 6.14
N ASN A 148 17.84 -13.51 5.91
CA ASN A 148 18.40 -13.27 4.59
C ASN A 148 19.34 -14.40 4.14
N ILE A 149 19.48 -15.46 4.94
CA ILE A 149 20.28 -16.64 4.62
C ILE A 149 19.38 -17.86 4.66
N PHE A 150 19.35 -18.59 3.55
CA PHE A 150 18.55 -19.80 3.41
C PHE A 150 19.40 -20.94 2.85
N ALA A 151 19.02 -22.18 3.15
CA ALA A 151 19.65 -23.35 2.55
C ALA A 151 19.04 -23.61 1.15
N VAL A 152 19.85 -24.08 0.21
CA VAL A 152 19.32 -24.55 -1.09
C VAL A 152 18.27 -25.65 -0.92
N GLY A 153 17.23 -25.64 -1.76
CA GLY A 153 16.15 -26.61 -1.70
C GLY A 153 14.90 -26.18 -2.45
N SER A 154 13.85 -27.01 -2.39
CA SER A 154 12.57 -26.75 -3.04
C SER A 154 11.52 -26.37 -1.99
N TYR A 155 11.27 -25.08 -1.87
CA TYR A 155 10.25 -24.50 -0.98
C TYR A 155 9.86 -23.12 -1.53
N THR A 156 8.90 -22.47 -0.88
CA THR A 156 8.48 -21.10 -1.22
C THR A 156 9.16 -20.12 -0.28
N VAL A 157 9.78 -19.07 -0.83
CA VAL A 157 10.21 -17.91 -0.06
C VAL A 157 9.19 -16.81 -0.24
N TYR A 158 8.73 -16.26 0.87
CA TYR A 158 7.88 -15.08 0.93
C TYR A 158 8.75 -13.85 1.19
N ALA A 159 8.39 -12.75 0.55
CA ALA A 159 8.96 -11.43 0.78
C ALA A 159 7.83 -10.52 1.24
N THR A 160 7.83 -10.17 2.53
CA THR A 160 6.80 -9.33 3.14
C THR A 160 7.31 -7.91 3.30
N PHE A 161 6.45 -6.93 3.08
CA PHE A 161 6.75 -5.50 3.20
C PHE A 161 5.47 -4.76 3.62
N SER A 162 5.61 -3.56 4.14
CA SER A 162 4.48 -2.63 4.31
C SER A 162 4.45 -1.64 3.13
N TYR A 163 3.29 -1.08 2.84
CA TYR A 163 3.15 0.02 1.89
C TYR A 163 2.29 1.13 2.50
N ASP A 164 2.56 2.36 2.08
CA ASP A 164 1.79 3.56 2.41
C ASP A 164 1.73 4.48 1.19
N GLY A 165 0.67 5.30 1.10
CA GLY A 165 0.51 6.27 0.01
C GLY A 165 0.35 5.66 -1.39
N MET A 166 0.00 4.38 -1.51
CA MET A 166 -0.31 3.76 -2.81
C MET A 166 -1.70 4.19 -3.30
N ALA A 167 -1.97 4.13 -4.61
CA ALA A 167 -3.31 4.40 -5.13
C ALA A 167 -3.74 3.37 -6.16
N ASP A 168 -5.02 3.02 -6.11
CA ASP A 168 -5.61 2.12 -7.10
C ASP A 168 -5.45 2.69 -8.51
N GLY A 169 -4.82 1.92 -9.40
CA GLY A 169 -4.50 2.33 -10.76
C GLY A 169 -3.04 2.72 -11.01
N MET A 170 -2.21 2.88 -9.98
CA MET A 170 -0.75 2.91 -10.15
C MET A 170 -0.29 1.61 -10.82
N SER A 171 0.81 1.63 -11.57
CA SER A 171 1.46 0.40 -12.04
C SER A 171 2.49 -0.04 -11.00
N TRP A 172 2.56 -1.33 -10.73
CA TRP A 172 3.64 -1.88 -9.91
C TRP A 172 4.22 -3.12 -10.56
N ALA A 173 5.50 -3.37 -10.30
CA ALA A 173 6.22 -4.51 -10.79
C ALA A 173 7.19 -5.02 -9.74
N TRP A 174 7.46 -6.32 -9.76
CA TRP A 174 8.48 -6.94 -8.94
C TRP A 174 9.37 -7.82 -9.80
N VAL A 175 10.67 -7.79 -9.52
CA VAL A 175 11.67 -8.50 -10.31
C VAL A 175 12.57 -9.28 -9.36
N TRP A 176 12.62 -10.59 -9.57
CA TRP A 176 13.54 -11.50 -8.92
C TRP A 176 14.76 -11.72 -9.80
N ARG A 177 15.94 -11.51 -9.24
CA ARG A 177 17.22 -11.76 -9.90
C ARG A 177 18.02 -12.79 -9.13
N HIS A 178 18.65 -13.74 -9.83
CA HIS A 178 19.64 -14.66 -9.29
C HIS A 178 21.00 -14.31 -9.89
N ASP A 179 21.96 -13.93 -9.05
CA ASP A 179 23.31 -13.50 -9.45
C ASP A 179 23.31 -12.41 -10.55
N GLY A 180 22.30 -11.53 -10.52
CA GLY A 180 22.10 -10.43 -11.48
C GLY A 180 21.19 -10.76 -12.67
N GLU A 181 20.94 -12.03 -12.94
CA GLU A 181 20.05 -12.48 -14.02
C GLU A 181 18.60 -12.52 -13.56
N VAL A 182 17.68 -11.99 -14.36
CA VAL A 182 16.23 -12.09 -14.08
C VAL A 182 15.80 -13.54 -14.12
N VAL A 183 15.19 -14.03 -13.03
CA VAL A 183 14.68 -15.40 -12.93
C VAL A 183 13.16 -15.48 -12.86
N ASP A 184 12.53 -14.45 -12.30
CA ASP A 184 11.08 -14.36 -12.19
C ASP A 184 10.67 -12.91 -11.95
N GLY A 185 9.37 -12.62 -12.07
CA GLY A 185 8.83 -11.30 -11.83
C GLY A 185 7.41 -11.19 -12.32
N GLY A 186 6.83 -10.03 -12.09
CA GLY A 186 5.48 -9.74 -12.51
C GLY A 186 5.18 -8.25 -12.46
N ASN A 187 4.03 -7.91 -13.01
CA ASN A 187 3.51 -6.56 -13.01
C ASN A 187 1.99 -6.57 -13.03
N GLU A 188 1.40 -5.52 -12.45
CA GLU A 188 -0.06 -5.35 -12.40
C GLU A 188 -0.41 -3.87 -12.17
N HIS A 189 -1.68 -3.52 -12.33
CA HIS A 189 -2.22 -2.31 -11.72
C HIS A 189 -2.47 -2.55 -10.24
N TRP A 190 -2.08 -1.60 -9.41
CA TRP A 190 -2.41 -1.58 -8.00
C TRP A 190 -3.92 -1.49 -7.80
N ALA A 191 -4.46 -2.27 -6.87
CA ALA A 191 -5.89 -2.31 -6.55
C ALA A 191 -6.15 -2.72 -5.09
N TYR A 192 -5.22 -2.39 -4.19
CA TYR A 192 -5.17 -2.92 -2.83
C TYR A 192 -5.36 -1.83 -1.74
N GLY A 193 -5.68 -0.60 -2.14
CA GLY A 193 -5.85 0.53 -1.23
C GLY A 193 -4.55 1.29 -0.96
N GLU A 194 -4.61 2.21 0.01
CA GLU A 194 -3.57 3.20 0.27
C GLU A 194 -2.42 2.67 1.12
N ASP A 195 -2.75 1.92 2.18
CA ASP A 195 -1.81 1.39 3.15
C ASP A 195 -2.09 -0.08 3.51
N GLY A 196 -1.08 -0.78 4.01
CA GLY A 196 -1.24 -2.14 4.54
C GLY A 196 -0.01 -3.04 4.40
N PRO A 197 -0.13 -4.31 4.81
CA PRO A 197 0.88 -5.33 4.56
C PRO A 197 0.76 -5.88 3.14
N GLY A 198 1.91 -6.02 2.47
CA GLY A 198 2.06 -6.66 1.18
C GLY A 198 3.01 -7.84 1.26
N TYR A 199 2.81 -8.84 0.42
CA TYR A 199 3.82 -9.87 0.21
C TYR A 199 3.83 -10.36 -1.24
N ILE A 200 5.00 -10.83 -1.65
CA ILE A 200 5.19 -11.58 -2.88
C ILE A 200 5.97 -12.85 -2.55
N TYR A 201 6.02 -13.80 -3.47
CA TYR A 201 6.74 -15.04 -3.24
C TYR A 201 7.50 -15.50 -4.47
N LEU A 202 8.49 -16.35 -4.23
CA LEU A 202 9.25 -17.04 -5.25
C LEU A 202 9.23 -18.54 -4.92
N ASN A 203 8.87 -19.34 -5.92
CA ASN A 203 8.85 -20.80 -5.84
C ASN A 203 9.36 -21.37 -7.17
N PRO A 204 10.69 -21.47 -7.37
CA PRO A 204 11.26 -22.03 -8.59
C PRO A 204 10.95 -23.52 -8.68
N ASP A 205 10.55 -23.99 -9.86
CA ASP A 205 10.17 -25.39 -10.07
C ASP A 205 11.31 -26.38 -9.77
N ASP A 206 12.53 -26.00 -10.14
CA ASP A 206 13.74 -26.79 -9.89
C ASP A 206 14.35 -26.55 -8.50
N GLY A 207 13.69 -25.72 -7.68
CA GLY A 207 14.21 -25.25 -6.39
C GLY A 207 15.23 -24.12 -6.49
N PHE A 208 15.66 -23.64 -5.33
CA PHE A 208 16.64 -22.57 -5.22
C PHE A 208 18.07 -23.09 -5.44
N ARG A 209 18.82 -22.39 -6.30
CA ARG A 209 20.25 -22.62 -6.51
C ARG A 209 21.05 -21.82 -5.49
N ALA A 210 22.30 -22.21 -5.25
CA ALA A 210 23.19 -21.40 -4.44
C ALA A 210 23.52 -20.09 -5.17
N GLY A 211 23.61 -18.99 -4.42
CA GLY A 211 23.90 -17.67 -4.99
C GLY A 211 23.15 -16.56 -4.28
N GLU A 212 23.17 -15.39 -4.88
CA GLU A 212 22.49 -14.19 -4.38
C GLU A 212 21.18 -13.97 -5.13
N TYR A 213 20.09 -13.91 -4.39
CA TYR A 213 18.78 -13.57 -4.90
C TYR A 213 18.45 -12.15 -4.51
N THR A 214 18.14 -11.30 -5.48
CA THR A 214 17.74 -9.91 -5.26
C THR A 214 16.28 -9.75 -5.67
N LEU A 215 15.52 -9.05 -4.84
CA LEU A 215 14.18 -8.63 -5.14
C LEU A 215 14.16 -7.11 -5.28
N GLU A 216 13.60 -6.63 -6.40
CA GLU A 216 13.36 -5.23 -6.69
C GLU A 216 11.86 -5.01 -6.83
N VAL A 217 11.33 -3.98 -6.18
CA VAL A 217 9.93 -3.57 -6.32
C VAL A 217 9.88 -2.17 -6.89
N TRP A 218 9.10 -2.03 -7.95
CA TRP A 218 8.95 -0.85 -8.76
C TRP A 218 7.50 -0.38 -8.73
N VAL A 219 7.27 0.93 -8.65
CA VAL A 219 5.96 1.56 -8.75
C VAL A 219 6.05 2.71 -9.76
N ASN A 220 5.17 2.74 -10.75
CA ASN A 220 5.16 3.72 -11.84
C ASN A 220 6.52 3.89 -12.55
N GLY A 221 7.31 2.81 -12.63
CA GLY A 221 8.65 2.83 -13.24
C GLY A 221 9.78 3.30 -12.31
N GLU A 222 9.47 3.67 -11.07
CA GLU A 222 10.45 4.03 -10.04
C GLU A 222 10.71 2.87 -9.07
N MET A 223 11.98 2.59 -8.75
CA MET A 223 12.34 1.56 -7.78
C MET A 223 12.21 2.11 -6.36
N LEU A 224 11.20 1.65 -5.64
CA LEU A 224 10.96 2.11 -4.27
C LEU A 224 11.71 1.27 -3.22
N THR A 225 11.88 -0.03 -3.46
CA THR A 225 12.58 -0.89 -2.50
C THR A 225 13.33 -2.03 -3.17
N ARG A 226 14.43 -2.43 -2.53
CA ARG A 226 15.30 -3.51 -2.98
C ARG A 226 15.87 -4.24 -1.78
N SER A 227 15.89 -5.57 -1.83
CA SER A 227 16.49 -6.39 -0.78
C SER A 227 17.08 -7.67 -1.37
N ASN A 228 18.07 -8.24 -0.68
CA ASN A 228 18.77 -9.44 -1.12
C ASN A 228 18.71 -10.55 -0.06
N MET A 229 18.73 -11.78 -0.54
CA MET A 229 18.92 -12.98 0.27
C MET A 229 20.00 -13.86 -0.37
N ARG A 230 20.69 -14.64 0.44
CA ARG A 230 21.72 -15.58 0.00
C ARG A 230 21.26 -17.01 0.23
N MET A 231 21.28 -17.78 -0.84
CA MET A 231 21.06 -19.22 -0.83
C MET A 231 22.41 -19.91 -0.64
N THR A 232 22.62 -20.52 0.52
CA THR A 232 23.86 -21.25 0.83
C THR A 232 23.70 -22.73 0.53
N GLY A 233 24.66 -23.28 -0.22
CA GLY A 233 24.72 -24.72 -0.53
C GLY A 233 25.02 -25.61 0.69
N ALA A 234 25.37 -25.02 1.82
CA ALA A 234 25.50 -25.75 3.07
C ALA A 234 24.10 -25.99 3.64
N ALA A 235 23.65 -27.24 3.61
CA ALA A 235 22.74 -27.70 4.65
C ALA A 235 23.37 -27.27 5.97
N LEU A 236 22.70 -26.40 6.72
CA LEU A 236 23.04 -26.16 8.12
C LEU A 236 22.90 -27.52 8.80
N SER A 237 24.01 -28.27 8.86
CA SER A 237 24.15 -29.45 9.68
C SER A 237 23.88 -28.96 11.08
N SER A 238 22.65 -29.20 11.54
CA SER A 238 22.19 -28.88 12.88
C SER A 238 23.27 -29.33 13.85
N GLY A 239 23.76 -28.40 14.66
CA GLY A 239 24.68 -28.68 15.75
C GLY A 239 24.10 -29.78 16.62
N ASN A 240 24.96 -30.76 16.89
CA ASN A 240 24.72 -31.92 17.74
C ASN A 240 24.77 -31.53 19.23
#